data_AF-A0A382PW20-F1
#
_entry.id   AF-A0A382PW20-F1
#
_cell.length_a   1.000
_cell.length_b   1.000
_cell.length_c   1.000
_cell.angle_alpha   90.00
_cell.angle_beta   90.00
_cell.angle_gamma   90.00
#
_symmetry.space_group_name_H-M   'P 1'
#
loop_
_entity.id
_entity.type
_entity.pdbx_description
1 polymer ?
#
loop_
_entity_poly.entity_id
_entity_poly.type
_entity_poly.pdbx_seq_one_letter_code
_entity_poly.pdbx_strand_id
1 'polypeptide(L)'
;MELLRELTKDQKKTWVIGGSKVSSENSSRGIKEPEVDGKYVTIEADNWHFHLALEDVTGIQFVDAESHDDMHSYYVRFSGPGYEDTLVRSYFSNPNLDDNEKRAE
;
A
#
# COMPACT_ATOMS: atom_id res chain seq x y z
N MET A 1 -5.00 -3.05 -13.20
CA MET A 1 -5.00 -1.57 -13.31
C MET A 1 -6.11 -0.92 -12.50
N GLU A 2 -7.37 -1.33 -12.64
CA GLU A 2 -8.50 -0.73 -11.92
C GLU A 2 -8.28 -0.66 -10.40
N LEU A 3 -7.84 -1.76 -9.77
CA LEU A 3 -7.54 -1.78 -8.34
C LEU A 3 -6.52 -0.71 -7.90
N LEU A 4 -5.42 -0.54 -8.63
CA LEU A 4 -4.41 0.47 -8.30
C LEU A 4 -4.96 1.89 -8.43
N ARG A 5 -5.84 2.13 -9.42
CA ARG A 5 -6.55 3.42 -9.56
C ARG A 5 -7.52 3.66 -8.40
N GLU A 6 -8.24 2.64 -7.94
CA GLU A 6 -9.11 2.79 -6.77
C GLU A 6 -8.31 3.04 -5.49
N LEU A 7 -7.21 2.32 -5.27
CA LEU A 7 -6.38 2.48 -4.08
C LEU A 7 -5.73 3.87 -3.99
N THR A 8 -5.40 4.49 -5.12
CA THR A 8 -4.78 5.82 -5.18
C THR A 8 -5.76 6.99 -5.06
N LYS A 9 -7.08 6.76 -5.03
CA LYS A 9 -8.05 7.83 -4.77
C LYS A 9 -8.09 8.29 -3.32
N ASP A 10 -7.61 7.46 -2.39
CA ASP A 10 -7.70 7.72 -0.96
C ASP A 10 -6.36 8.24 -0.42
N GLN A 11 -6.35 9.52 -0.07
CA GLN A 11 -5.17 10.22 0.45
C GLN A 11 -4.84 9.88 1.91
N LYS A 12 -5.70 9.14 2.61
CA LYS A 12 -5.47 8.71 4.00
C LYS A 12 -4.77 7.36 4.11
N LYS A 13 -4.46 6.71 2.98
CA LYS A 13 -3.72 5.43 2.98
C LYS A 13 -2.25 5.60 3.30
N THR A 14 -1.65 4.52 3.77
CA THR A 14 -0.19 4.38 3.91
C THR A 14 0.30 3.32 2.93
N TRP A 15 1.29 3.68 2.11
CA TRP A 15 1.94 2.78 1.17
C TRP A 15 3.25 2.28 1.75
N VAL A 16 3.39 0.96 1.83
CA VAL A 16 4.60 0.32 2.33
C VAL A 16 5.28 -0.42 1.18
N ILE A 17 6.43 0.10 0.75
CA ILE A 17 7.25 -0.50 -0.32
C ILE A 17 8.29 -1.42 0.34
N GLY A 18 8.39 -2.65 -0.17
CA GLY A 18 9.29 -3.68 0.34
C GLY A 18 8.70 -4.52 1.48
N GLY A 19 9.60 -5.18 2.22
CA GLY A 19 9.25 -6.28 3.13
C GLY A 19 10.18 -6.40 4.35
N SER A 20 10.42 -7.63 4.79
CA SER A 20 10.92 -7.96 6.13
C SER A 20 12.32 -7.45 6.50
N LYS A 21 13.16 -7.10 5.51
CA LYS A 21 14.54 -6.66 5.77
C LYS A 21 14.67 -5.14 5.81
N VAL A 22 13.95 -4.46 4.93
CA VAL A 22 13.88 -3.00 4.82
C VAL A 22 12.53 -2.68 4.19
N SER A 23 11.85 -1.69 4.76
CA SER A 23 10.61 -1.13 4.24
C SER A 23 10.66 0.39 4.24
N SER A 24 9.89 0.99 3.33
CA SER A 24 9.61 2.42 3.31
C SER A 24 8.10 2.60 3.47
N GLU A 25 7.68 3.33 4.50
CA GLU A 25 6.28 3.63 4.79
C GLU A 25 5.99 5.08 4.43
N ASN A 26 5.01 5.30 3.57
CA ASN A 26 4.80 6.57 2.90
C ASN A 26 3.33 6.98 2.93
N SER A 27 3.06 8.22 3.33
CA SER A 27 1.70 8.76 3.32
C SER A 27 1.20 9.01 1.89
N SER A 28 -0.08 8.78 1.61
CA SER A 28 -0.72 9.12 0.32
C SER A 28 -1.00 10.62 0.10
N ARG A 29 -0.37 11.51 0.87
CA ARG A 29 -0.56 12.96 0.69
C ARG A 29 -0.11 13.40 -0.71
N GLY A 30 -1.03 13.98 -1.47
CA GLY A 30 -0.77 14.44 -2.83
C GLY A 30 -0.60 13.32 -3.86
N ILE A 31 -1.02 12.09 -3.54
CA ILE A 31 -0.97 10.96 -4.47
C ILE A 31 -1.79 11.26 -5.74
N LYS A 32 -1.22 10.91 -6.89
CA LYS A 32 -1.79 11.16 -8.23
C LYS A 32 -2.40 9.90 -8.82
N GLU A 33 -3.12 10.04 -9.93
CA GLU A 33 -3.58 8.88 -10.70
C GLU A 33 -2.36 8.08 -11.22
N PRO A 34 -2.37 6.73 -11.13
CA PRO A 34 -1.29 5.89 -11.61
C PRO A 34 -1.00 6.08 -13.09
N GLU A 35 0.27 6.30 -13.43
CA GLU A 35 0.75 6.35 -14.80
C GLU A 35 1.22 4.96 -15.24
N VAL A 36 0.95 4.60 -16.51
CA VAL A 36 1.42 3.35 -17.11
C VAL A 36 2.45 3.71 -18.18
N ASP A 37 3.69 3.27 -17.98
CA ASP A 37 4.76 3.37 -18.97
C ASP A 37 5.33 1.98 -19.26
N GLY A 38 5.03 1.47 -20.46
CA GLY A 38 5.38 0.12 -20.88
C GLY A 38 4.82 -0.95 -19.94
N LYS A 39 5.72 -1.66 -19.25
CA LYS A 39 5.39 -2.75 -18.30
C LYS A 39 5.31 -2.30 -16.83
N TYR A 40 5.56 -1.02 -16.58
CA TYR A 40 5.59 -0.45 -15.25
C TYR A 40 4.35 0.39 -14.99
N VAL A 41 3.89 0.33 -13.75
CA VAL A 41 3.02 1.35 -13.17
C VAL A 41 3.85 2.25 -12.27
N THR A 42 3.72 3.55 -12.47
CA THR A 42 4.26 4.56 -11.56
C THR A 42 3.17 5.00 -10.60
N ILE A 43 3.45 4.91 -9.30
CA ILE A 43 2.65 5.53 -8.23
C ILE A 43 3.48 6.67 -7.66
N GLU A 44 2.91 7.87 -7.63
CA GLU A 44 3.60 9.09 -7.21
C GLU A 44 2.74 9.93 -6.28
N ALA A 45 3.38 10.49 -5.26
CA ALA A 45 2.84 11.47 -4.33
C ALA A 45 3.83 12.65 -4.17
N ASP A 46 3.56 13.56 -3.24
CA ASP A 46 4.31 14.83 -3.12
C ASP A 46 5.83 14.64 -2.93
N ASN A 47 6.24 13.60 -2.20
CA ASN A 47 7.63 13.41 -1.78
C ASN A 47 8.20 12.00 -2.02
N TRP A 48 7.44 11.13 -2.68
CA TRP A 48 7.88 9.78 -3.02
C TRP A 48 7.21 9.30 -4.30
N HIS A 49 7.88 8.38 -4.99
CA HIS A 49 7.28 7.56 -6.03
C HIS A 49 7.88 6.16 -6.00
N PHE A 50 7.23 5.22 -6.67
CA PHE A 50 7.85 3.95 -7.04
C PHE A 50 7.32 3.45 -8.38
N HIS A 51 8.09 2.57 -9.01
CA HIS A 51 7.70 1.86 -10.21
C HIS A 51 7.46 0.38 -9.87
N LEU A 52 6.28 -0.13 -10.22
CA LEU A 52 5.91 -1.53 -10.06
C LEU A 52 5.85 -2.20 -11.41
N ALA A 53 6.71 -3.19 -11.63
CA ALA A 53 6.61 -4.07 -12.79
C ALA A 53 5.37 -4.97 -12.62
N LEU A 54 4.35 -4.80 -13.46
CA LEU A 54 3.12 -5.57 -13.32
C LEU A 54 3.32 -7.06 -13.61
N GLU A 55 4.29 -7.40 -14.45
CA GLU A 55 4.66 -8.79 -14.78
C GLU A 55 5.25 -9.56 -13.58
N ASP A 56 5.83 -8.85 -12.61
CA ASP A 56 6.40 -9.44 -11.41
C ASP A 56 5.35 -9.67 -10.32
N VAL A 57 4.14 -9.12 -10.46
CA VAL A 57 3.06 -9.33 -9.49
C VAL A 57 2.44 -10.71 -9.71
N THR A 58 2.72 -11.63 -8.80
CA THR A 58 2.19 -13.01 -8.84
C THR A 58 0.96 -13.22 -7.99
N GLY A 59 0.66 -12.29 -7.08
CA GLY A 59 -0.49 -12.40 -6.18
C GLY A 59 -0.95 -11.05 -5.65
N ILE A 60 -2.27 -10.93 -5.47
CA ILE A 60 -2.93 -9.81 -4.82
C ILE A 60 -3.80 -10.38 -3.70
N GLN A 61 -3.63 -9.86 -2.50
CA GLN A 61 -4.34 -10.34 -1.30
C GLN A 61 -5.01 -9.15 -0.61
N PHE A 62 -6.29 -9.30 -0.27
CA PHE A 62 -6.98 -8.42 0.67
C PHE A 62 -6.81 -9.03 2.05
N VAL A 63 -6.15 -8.30 2.94
CA VAL A 63 -5.74 -8.82 4.25
C VAL A 63 -6.44 -8.05 5.34
N ASP A 64 -7.04 -8.81 6.25
CA ASP A 64 -7.44 -8.40 7.59
C ASP A 64 -6.51 -9.14 8.56
N ALA A 65 -5.70 -8.39 9.30
CA ALA A 65 -4.72 -8.95 10.22
C ALA A 65 -4.78 -8.23 11.56
N GLU A 66 -4.76 -9.01 12.65
CA GLU A 66 -4.51 -8.47 13.98
C GLU A 66 -3.12 -7.81 14.01
N SER A 67 -3.07 -6.61 14.57
CA SER A 67 -1.87 -5.78 14.73
C SER A 67 -1.91 -5.15 16.11
N HIS A 68 -0.83 -5.22 16.88
CA HIS A 68 -0.75 -4.58 18.21
C HIS A 68 -1.97 -4.88 19.12
N ASP A 69 -2.03 -6.12 19.59
CA ASP A 69 -3.04 -6.67 20.50
C ASP A 69 -4.44 -6.77 19.89
N ASP A 70 -5.27 -5.74 20.04
CA ASP A 70 -6.71 -5.71 19.73
C ASP A 70 -7.04 -4.90 18.48
N MET A 71 -6.05 -4.34 17.79
CA MET A 71 -6.28 -3.52 16.61
C MET A 71 -6.20 -4.37 15.34
N HIS A 72 -7.04 -4.04 14.35
CA HIS A 72 -7.00 -4.68 13.04
C HIS A 72 -6.36 -3.77 12.01
N SER A 73 -5.48 -4.34 11.20
CA SER A 73 -4.90 -3.71 10.02
C SER A 73 -5.55 -4.26 8.77
N TYR A 74 -6.12 -3.37 7.96
CA TYR A 74 -6.69 -3.70 6.66
C TYR A 74 -5.74 -3.22 5.56
N TYR A 75 -5.33 -4.11 4.65
CA TYR A 75 -4.46 -3.72 3.55
C TYR A 75 -4.62 -4.60 2.32
N VAL A 76 -4.26 -4.04 1.16
CA VAL A 76 -4.03 -4.83 -0.06
C VAL A 76 -2.54 -5.07 -0.20
N ARG A 77 -2.14 -6.35 -0.35
CA ARG A 77 -0.76 -6.77 -0.58
C ARG A 77 -0.56 -7.24 -2.00
N PHE A 78 0.51 -6.77 -2.62
CA PHE A 78 1.02 -7.23 -3.91
C PHE A 78 2.30 -8.04 -3.66
N SER A 79 2.31 -9.28 -4.14
CA SER A 79 3.40 -10.24 -3.92
C SER A 79 4.16 -10.55 -5.21
N GLY A 80 5.45 -10.84 -5.06
CA GLY A 80 6.39 -11.13 -6.14
C GLY A 80 6.62 -12.63 -6.41
N PRO A 81 7.49 -12.98 -7.37
CA PRO A 81 7.69 -14.36 -7.81
C PRO A 81 8.52 -15.22 -6.85
N GLY A 82 9.33 -14.61 -5.97
CA GLY A 82 9.86 -15.30 -4.80
C GLY A 82 8.74 -15.47 -3.80
N TYR A 83 8.10 -16.65 -3.73
CA TYR A 83 6.98 -16.95 -2.82
C TYR A 83 7.12 -16.21 -1.47
N GLU A 84 6.12 -15.40 -1.14
CA GLU A 84 6.05 -14.51 0.04
C GLU A 84 6.85 -13.19 0.02
N ASP A 85 7.53 -12.84 -1.08
CA ASP A 85 8.14 -11.52 -1.20
C ASP A 85 7.04 -10.45 -1.36
N THR A 86 6.87 -9.65 -0.32
CA THR A 86 6.00 -8.47 -0.38
C THR A 86 6.67 -7.39 -1.21
N LEU A 87 6.07 -7.04 -2.34
CA LEU A 87 6.52 -5.93 -3.18
C LEU A 87 6.02 -4.60 -2.61
N VAL A 88 4.70 -4.52 -2.38
CA VAL A 88 4.05 -3.33 -1.87
C VAL A 88 2.77 -3.68 -1.12
N ARG A 89 2.45 -2.88 -0.10
CA ARG A 89 1.18 -2.90 0.61
C ARG A 89 0.55 -1.52 0.59
N SER A 90 -0.76 -1.47 0.44
CA SER A 90 -1.58 -0.26 0.61
C SER A 90 -2.49 -0.46 1.81
N TYR A 91 -2.15 0.17 2.93
CA TYR A 91 -2.91 0.14 4.18
C TYR A 91 -4.05 1.15 4.14
N PHE A 92 -5.23 0.70 4.55
CA PHE A 92 -6.34 1.60 4.86
C PHE A 92 -6.09 2.25 6.22
N SER A 93 -6.62 3.44 6.44
CA SER A 93 -6.61 4.05 7.77
C SER A 93 -7.30 3.11 8.75
N ASN A 94 -6.67 2.88 9.90
CA ASN A 94 -7.24 2.03 10.93
C ASN A 94 -8.51 2.71 11.47
N PRO A 95 -9.70 2.07 11.40
CA PRO A 95 -10.95 2.68 11.88
C PRO A 95 -10.96 2.91 13.39
N ASN A 96 -10.07 2.25 14.13
CA ASN A 96 -9.91 2.41 15.56
C ASN A 96 -8.95 3.57 15.92
N LEU A 97 -8.40 4.29 14.94
CA LEU A 97 -7.53 5.43 15.17
C LEU A 97 -8.16 6.74 14.65
N ASP A 98 -7.91 7.85 15.37
CA ASP A 98 -8.24 9.20 14.95
C ASP A 98 -7.22 9.74 13.92
N ASP A 99 -7.47 10.95 13.40
CA ASP A 99 -6.58 11.60 12.43
C ASP A 99 -5.17 11.94 13.00
N ASN A 100 -4.93 11.74 14.31
CA ASN A 100 -3.63 11.90 14.98
C ASN A 100 -3.01 10.54 15.41
N GLU A 101 -3.50 9.43 14.86
CA GLU A 101 -3.06 8.06 15.16
C GLU A 101 -3.24 7.65 16.64
N LYS A 102 -4.17 8.29 17.35
CA LYS A 102 -4.59 7.88 18.70
C LYS A 102 -5.83 7.02 18.62
N ARG A 103 -6.07 6.18 19.63
CA ARG A 103 -7.31 5.38 19.69
C ARG A 103 -8.54 6.30 19.62
N ALA A 104 -9.41 6.03 18.66
CA ALA A 104 -10.72 6.65 18.58
C ALA A 104 -11.57 6.20 19.79
N GLU A 105 -12.23 7.16 20.45
CA GLU A 105 -13.17 6.91 21.55
C GLU A 105 -14.55 6.47 21.06
#